data_AF-A0AAD4N595-F1
#
_entry.id   AF-A0AAD4N595-F1
#
_cell.length_a   1.000
_cell.length_b   1.000
_cell.length_c   1.000
_cell.angle_alpha   90.00
_cell.angle_beta   90.00
_cell.angle_gamma   90.00
#
_symmetry.space_group_name_H-M   'P 1'
#
loop_
_entity.id
_entity.type
_entity.pdbx_description
1 polymer ?
#
loop_
_entity_poly.entity_id
_entity_poly.type
_entity_poly.pdbx_seq_one_letter_code
_entity_poly.pdbx_strand_id
1 'polypeptide(L)'
;MFADWSRQSHTDECNFLIDLWKECMETHRIRRMFGYCNYWYVALNQCAHEERLIKRELIRKHKGHYKGTITRLPEDRYTPALKKLKEAGLLNLDSDIQEGCNI
;
A
#
# COMPACT_ATOMS: atom_id res chain seq x y z
N MET A 1 -0.69 -18.66 -1.23
CA MET A 1 -1.38 -17.85 -2.26
C MET A 1 -0.53 -16.64 -2.57
N PHE A 2 -0.19 -16.41 -3.83
CA PHE A 2 0.47 -15.17 -4.27
C PHE A 2 -0.58 -14.05 -4.25
N ALA A 3 -0.28 -12.92 -3.61
CA ALA A 3 -1.15 -11.75 -3.68
C ALA A 3 -1.08 -11.20 -5.11
N ASP A 4 -2.24 -10.91 -5.70
CA ASP A 4 -2.27 -10.15 -6.95
C ASP A 4 -1.75 -8.73 -6.65
N TRP A 5 -0.65 -8.33 -7.30
CA TRP A 5 -0.01 -7.03 -7.13
C TRP A 5 -0.54 -5.98 -8.13
N SER A 6 -1.72 -6.21 -8.70
CA SER A 6 -2.37 -5.27 -9.60
C SER A 6 -2.69 -3.96 -8.89
N ARG A 7 -2.25 -2.82 -9.45
CA ARG A 7 -2.40 -1.49 -8.85
C ARG A 7 -3.85 -1.14 -8.49
N GLN A 8 -4.78 -1.57 -9.34
CA GLN A 8 -6.23 -1.40 -9.18
C GLN A 8 -6.83 -2.15 -7.99
N SER A 9 -6.10 -3.12 -7.41
CA SER A 9 -6.57 -3.93 -6.29
C SER A 9 -6.16 -3.36 -4.93
N HIS A 10 -5.34 -2.31 -4.91
CA HIS A 10 -4.66 -1.78 -3.73
C HIS A 10 -4.92 -0.28 -3.50
N THR A 11 -4.79 0.13 -2.25
CA THR A 11 -4.76 1.55 -1.85
C THR A 11 -3.48 2.23 -2.33
N ASP A 12 -3.49 3.55 -2.45
CA ASP A 12 -2.34 4.34 -2.88
C ASP A 12 -1.12 4.13 -1.96
N GLU A 13 -1.35 4.01 -0.65
CA GLU A 13 -0.32 3.69 0.35
C GLU A 13 0.35 2.33 0.08
N CYS A 14 -0.45 1.30 -0.18
CA CYS A 14 0.09 -0.02 -0.50
C CYS A 14 0.76 -0.02 -1.89
N ASN A 15 0.23 0.74 -2.85
CA ASN A 15 0.84 0.90 -4.18
C ASN A 15 2.22 1.55 -4.10
N PHE A 16 2.41 2.54 -3.23
CA PHE A 16 3.73 3.13 -2.97
C PHE A 16 4.73 2.09 -2.45
N LEU A 17 4.31 1.21 -1.53
CA LEU A 17 5.16 0.10 -1.06
C LEU A 17 5.46 -0.93 -2.16
N ILE A 18 4.52 -1.18 -3.08
CA ILE A 18 4.75 -2.04 -4.26
C ILE A 18 5.85 -1.44 -5.12
N ASP A 19 5.77 -0.14 -5.40
CA ASP A 19 6.74 0.55 -6.24
C ASP A 19 8.14 0.53 -5.62
N LEU A 20 8.27 0.80 -4.31
CA LEU A 20 9.54 0.69 -3.57
C LEU A 20 10.11 -0.73 -3.59
N TRP A 21 9.26 -1.74 -3.45
CA TRP A 21 9.69 -3.14 -3.51
C TRP A 21 10.18 -3.51 -4.92
N LYS A 22 9.44 -3.10 -5.97
CA LYS A 22 9.84 -3.31 -7.37
C LYS A 22 11.17 -2.63 -7.68
N GLU A 23 11.32 -1.37 -7.29
CA GLU A 23 12.57 -0.63 -7.46
C GLU A 23 13.71 -1.37 -6.75
N CYS A 24 13.54 -1.75 -5.48
CA CYS A 24 14.55 -2.53 -4.77
C CYS A 24 14.95 -3.81 -5.52
N MET A 25 13.95 -4.55 -6.04
CA MET A 25 14.15 -5.81 -6.77
C MET A 25 14.85 -5.62 -8.12
N GLU A 26 14.67 -4.47 -8.76
CA GLU A 26 15.29 -4.09 -10.03
C GLU A 26 16.72 -3.58 -9.83
N THR A 27 16.94 -2.67 -8.87
CA THR A 27 18.26 -2.08 -8.60
C THR A 27 19.22 -3.12 -8.02
N HIS A 28 18.72 -4.02 -7.16
CA HIS A 28 19.55 -4.94 -6.39
C HIS A 28 19.44 -6.40 -6.87
N ARG A 29 19.64 -6.65 -8.17
CA ARG A 29 19.52 -7.98 -8.78
C ARG A 29 20.30 -9.11 -8.09
N ILE A 30 21.48 -8.80 -7.55
CA ILE A 30 22.30 -9.79 -6.81
C ILE A 30 21.86 -9.85 -5.33
N ARG A 31 21.67 -8.69 -4.68
CA ARG A 31 21.33 -8.64 -3.24
C ARG A 31 19.90 -9.11 -2.95
N ARG A 32 19.00 -9.11 -3.93
CA ARG A 32 17.64 -9.68 -3.78
C ARG A 32 17.67 -11.17 -3.45
N MET A 33 18.66 -11.92 -3.95
CA MET A 33 18.82 -13.35 -3.61
C MET A 33 19.20 -13.55 -2.13
N PHE A 34 19.79 -12.54 -1.50
CA PHE A 34 20.12 -12.54 -0.08
C PHE A 34 19.02 -11.92 0.80
N GLY A 35 17.82 -11.67 0.23
CA GLY A 35 16.70 -11.12 1.00
C GLY A 35 16.82 -9.64 1.34
N TYR A 36 17.67 -8.87 0.64
CA TYR A 36 17.84 -7.43 0.89
C TYR A 36 16.53 -6.63 0.83
N CYS A 37 15.65 -6.99 -0.13
CA CYS A 37 14.34 -6.33 -0.29
C CYS A 37 13.23 -6.95 0.58
N ASN A 38 13.57 -7.86 1.51
CA ASN A 38 12.59 -8.53 2.35
C ASN A 38 11.86 -7.57 3.29
N TYR A 39 12.52 -6.49 3.74
CA TYR A 39 11.89 -5.45 4.54
C TYR A 39 10.65 -4.86 3.84
N TRP A 40 10.80 -4.45 2.59
CA TRP A 40 9.70 -3.91 1.78
C TRP A 40 8.63 -4.97 1.51
N TYR A 41 9.04 -6.21 1.26
CA TYR A 41 8.10 -7.33 1.07
C TYR A 41 7.25 -7.62 2.32
N VAL A 42 7.84 -7.56 3.51
CA VAL A 42 7.10 -7.71 4.77
C VAL A 42 6.14 -6.53 4.99
N ALA A 43 6.60 -5.30 4.78
CA ALA A 43 5.78 -4.10 4.89
C ALA A 43 4.57 -4.14 3.94
N LEU A 44 4.81 -4.56 2.71
CA LEU A 44 3.81 -4.76 1.67
C LEU A 44 2.75 -5.79 2.07
N ASN A 45 3.17 -6.95 2.59
CA ASN A 45 2.24 -7.98 3.07
C ASN A 45 1.40 -7.50 4.26
N GLN A 46 1.98 -6.71 5.17
CA GLN A 46 1.25 -6.08 6.26
C GLN A 46 0.21 -5.08 5.72
N CYS A 47 0.58 -4.26 4.73
CA CYS A 47 -0.34 -3.31 4.11
C CYS A 47 -1.52 -4.02 3.46
N ALA A 48 -1.24 -5.05 2.65
CA ALA A 48 -2.27 -5.86 2.02
C ALA A 48 -3.15 -6.62 3.03
N HIS A 49 -2.63 -6.94 4.22
CA HIS A 49 -3.41 -7.52 5.29
C HIS A 49 -4.43 -6.52 5.86
N GLU A 50 -3.98 -5.32 6.24
CA GLU A 50 -4.86 -4.25 6.74
C GLU A 50 -5.92 -3.86 5.72
N GLU A 51 -5.55 -3.76 4.44
CA GLU A 51 -6.48 -3.47 3.37
C GLU A 51 -7.61 -4.52 3.27
N ARG A 52 -7.26 -5.81 3.41
CA ARG A 52 -8.26 -6.89 3.43
C ARG A 52 -9.16 -6.81 4.66
N LEU A 53 -8.62 -6.43 5.82
CA LEU A 53 -9.42 -6.25 7.03
C LEU A 53 -10.45 -5.13 6.85
N ILE A 54 -10.03 -3.99 6.32
CA ILE A 54 -10.93 -2.86 6.05
C ILE A 54 -12.01 -3.25 5.04
N LYS A 55 -11.64 -3.91 3.93
CA LYS A 55 -12.62 -4.41 2.95
C LYS A 55 -13.65 -5.33 3.62
N ARG A 56 -13.21 -6.24 4.50
CA ARG A 56 -14.12 -7.11 5.27
C ARG A 56 -15.01 -6.32 6.24
N GLU A 57 -14.48 -5.31 6.91
CA GLU A 57 -15.24 -4.42 7.80
C GLU A 57 -16.31 -3.64 7.03
N LEU A 58 -15.98 -3.10 5.86
CA LEU A 58 -16.92 -2.40 4.97
C LEU A 58 -18.00 -3.36 4.45
N ILE A 59 -17.63 -4.55 3.99
CA ILE A 59 -18.59 -5.58 3.58
C ILE A 59 -19.53 -5.92 4.75
N ARG A 60 -19.00 -6.09 5.96
CA ARG A 60 -19.81 -6.36 7.16
C ARG A 60 -20.75 -5.19 7.48
N LYS A 61 -20.25 -3.95 7.43
CA LYS A 61 -21.02 -2.72 7.69
C LYS A 61 -22.17 -2.55 6.68
N HIS A 62 -21.91 -2.88 5.41
CA HIS A 62 -22.88 -2.79 4.32
C HIS A 62 -23.65 -4.11 4.07
N LYS A 63 -23.70 -5.03 5.05
CA LYS A 63 -24.44 -6.30 4.98
C LYS A 63 -24.17 -7.12 3.70
N GLY A 64 -22.92 -7.12 3.21
CA GLY A 64 -22.53 -7.88 2.02
C GLY A 64 -22.63 -7.12 0.69
N HIS A 65 -23.18 -5.90 0.66
CA HIS A 65 -23.41 -5.16 -0.58
C HIS A 65 -22.28 -4.19 -0.99
N TYR A 66 -21.18 -4.14 -0.23
CA TYR A 66 -20.05 -3.28 -0.57
C TYR A 66 -19.30 -3.83 -1.80
N LYS A 67 -19.35 -3.07 -2.91
CA LYS A 67 -18.59 -3.34 -4.15
C LYS A 67 -17.53 -2.28 -4.45
N GLY A 68 -17.27 -1.37 -3.52
CA GLY A 68 -16.34 -0.26 -3.71
C GLY A 68 -14.87 -0.68 -3.61
N THR A 69 -13.98 0.08 -4.26
CA THR A 69 -12.55 0.06 -3.99
C THR A 69 -12.23 1.12 -2.93
N ILE A 70 -11.30 0.80 -2.03
CA ILE A 70 -10.73 1.80 -1.12
C ILE A 70 -9.50 2.39 -1.78
N THR A 71 -9.53 3.69 -2.05
CA THR A 71 -8.39 4.40 -2.66
C THR A 71 -7.32 4.72 -1.62
N ARG A 72 -7.74 5.16 -0.43
CA ARG A 72 -6.84 5.55 0.66
C ARG A 72 -7.00 4.66 1.87
N LEU A 73 -5.86 4.24 2.41
CA LEU A 73 -5.78 3.58 3.70
C LEU A 73 -5.91 4.64 4.80
N PRO A 74 -6.74 4.43 5.83
CA PRO A 74 -6.83 5.37 6.93
C PRO A 74 -5.57 5.28 7.81
N GLU A 75 -5.14 6.42 8.37
CA GLU A 75 -3.85 6.55 9.06
C GLU A 75 -3.73 5.70 10.34
N ASP A 76 -4.87 5.41 10.97
CA ASP A 76 -4.96 4.51 12.12
C ASP A 76 -4.48 3.09 11.78
N ARG A 77 -4.65 2.68 10.53
CA ARG A 77 -4.26 1.36 9.99
C ARG A 77 -2.90 1.36 9.30
N TYR A 78 -2.11 2.42 9.42
CA TYR A 78 -0.78 2.45 8.84
C TYR A 78 0.14 1.43 9.50
N THR A 79 0.82 0.65 8.68
CA THR A 79 1.88 -0.26 9.12
C THR A 79 3.08 0.53 9.67
N PRO A 80 3.97 -0.09 10.46
CA PRO A 80 5.16 0.60 10.97
C PRO A 80 6.02 1.20 9.85
N ALA A 81 6.07 0.56 8.68
CA ALA A 81 6.78 1.09 7.52
C ALA A 81 6.09 2.34 6.94
N LEU A 82 4.76 2.33 6.79
CA LEU A 82 4.01 3.50 6.33
C LEU A 82 4.12 4.68 7.30
N LYS A 83 4.09 4.43 8.61
CA LYS A 83 4.30 5.47 9.63
C LYS A 83 5.67 6.12 9.49
N LYS A 84 6.73 5.31 9.37
CA LYS A 84 8.09 5.80 9.13
C LYS A 84 8.22 6.60 7.84
N LEU A 85 7.60 6.14 6.76
CA LEU A 85 7.61 6.85 5.47
C LEU A 85 6.88 8.20 5.56
N LYS A 86 5.76 8.25 6.28
CA LYS A 86 5.03 9.48 6.55
C LYS A 86 5.83 10.46 7.40
N GLU A 87 6.42 9.99 8.50
CA GLU A 87 7.29 10.79 9.39
C GLU A 87 8.53 11.32 8.66
N ALA A 88 9.09 10.53 7.74
CA ALA A 88 10.21 10.93 6.91
C ALA A 88 9.84 11.90 5.76
N GLY A 89 8.55 12.20 5.56
CA GLY A 89 8.07 13.01 4.45
C GLY A 89 8.27 12.37 3.08
N LEU A 90 8.46 11.05 3.03
CA LEU A 90 8.70 10.29 1.79
C LEU A 90 7.41 9.71 1.20
N LEU A 91 6.33 9.68 1.98
CA LEU A 91 5.01 9.26 1.53
C LEU A 91 4.35 10.41 0.75
N ASN A 92 4.73 10.58 -0.52
CA ASN A 92 4.16 11.59 -1.44
C ASN A 92 2.76 11.18 -1.90
N LEU A 93 1.83 11.12 -0.95
CA LEU A 93 0.42 10.84 -1.20
C LEU A 93 -0.46 12.07 -1.01
N ASP A 94 0.10 13.15 -0.47
CA ASP A 94 -0.58 14.44 -0.26
C ASP A 94 -0.35 15.41 -1.45
N SER A 95 0.63 15.13 -2.32
CA SER A 95 0.91 15.93 -3.52
C SER A 95 -0.13 15.78 -4.63
N ASP A 96 -0.90 14.68 -4.65
CA ASP A 96 -1.95 14.46 -5.66
C ASP A 96 -3.26 15.22 -5.35
N ILE A 97 -3.33 15.95 -4.23
CA ILE A 97 -4.46 16.84 -3.92
C ILE A 97 -4.28 18.23 -4.57
N GLN A 98 -3.10 18.56 -5.10
CA GLN A 98 -2.83 19.84 -5.75
C GLN A 98 -2.37 19.69 -7.20
N GLU A 99 -3.23 19.13 -8.07
CA GLU A 99 -3.31 19.48 -9.50
C GLU A 99 -4.43 18.64 -10.16
N GLY A 100 -5.69 19.04 -9.94
CA GLY A 100 -6.80 18.33 -10.57
C GLY A 100 -8.20 18.88 -10.34
N CYS A 101 -8.37 19.95 -9.56
CA CYS A 101 -9.63 20.68 -9.55
C CYS A 101 -9.39 22.16 -9.29
N ASN A 102 -9.25 22.92 -10.37
CA ASN A 102 -9.56 24.34 -10.37
C ASN A 102 -10.44 24.60 -11.60
N ILE A 103 -11.74 24.80 -11.32
CA ILE A 103 -12.85 25.39 -12.08
C ILE A 103 -12.76 25.38 -13.61
#